data_AF-A0A2E4V8I6-F1
#
_entry.id   AF-A0A2E4V8I6-F1
#
_cell.length_a   1.000
_cell.length_b   1.000
_cell.length_c   1.000
_cell.angle_alpha   90.00
_cell.angle_beta   90.00
_cell.angle_gamma   90.00
#
_symmetry.space_group_name_H-M   'P 1'
#
loop_
_entity.id
_entity.type
_entity.pdbx_description
1 polymer ?
#
loop_
_entity_poly.entity_id
_entity_poly.type
_entity_poly.pdbx_seq_one_letter_code
_entity_poly.pdbx_strand_id
1 'polypeptide(L)'
;MESNINWIWRHRAKLLMVALVVLLILFVIQWYAIRWFISAAVDLFEPQFVSRMPPSIEKNEVAQTIKQVKIVVQKMPMSLVSGRISWRKVKSAVDYAFLVDGSDPEEVKTLLTMINAAVGFRTHE
;
A
#
# COMPACT_ATOMS: atom_id res chain seq x y z
N MET A 1 48.11 -24.12 8.68
CA MET A 1 47.36 -22.84 8.84
C MET A 1 46.12 -22.75 7.95
N GLU A 2 46.07 -23.41 6.78
CA GLU A 2 44.90 -23.37 5.88
C GLU A 2 43.60 -23.99 6.44
N SER A 3 43.67 -25.02 7.31
CA SER A 3 42.44 -25.65 7.85
C SER A 3 41.66 -24.74 8.81
N ASN A 4 42.35 -23.85 9.54
CA ASN A 4 41.73 -22.91 10.48
C ASN A 4 40.97 -21.78 9.76
N ILE A 5 41.50 -21.31 8.63
CA ILE A 5 40.87 -20.29 7.80
C ILE A 5 39.56 -20.84 7.21
N ASN A 6 39.58 -22.07 6.70
CA ASN A 6 38.41 -22.70 6.10
C ASN A 6 37.27 -22.95 7.11
N TRP A 7 37.60 -23.22 8.38
CA TRP A 7 36.62 -23.41 9.47
C TRP A 7 35.91 -22.11 9.86
N ILE A 8 36.65 -20.98 9.92
CA ILE A 8 36.10 -19.64 10.21
C ILE A 8 35.14 -19.19 9.09
N TRP A 9 35.54 -19.37 7.83
CA TRP A 9 34.69 -19.02 6.68
C TRP A 9 33.42 -19.89 6.61
N ARG A 10 33.50 -21.19 6.93
CA ARG A 10 32.32 -22.06 7.05
C ARG A 10 31.38 -21.64 8.18
N HIS A 11 31.90 -21.26 9.35
CA HIS A 11 31.07 -20.79 10.46
C HIS A 11 30.39 -19.46 10.14
N ARG A 12 31.11 -18.52 9.53
CA ARG A 12 30.53 -17.25 9.07
C ARG A 12 29.47 -17.46 7.99
N ALA A 13 29.69 -18.36 7.04
CA ALA A 13 28.70 -18.70 6.02
C ALA A 13 27.43 -19.32 6.62
N LYS A 14 27.56 -20.19 7.63
CA LYS A 14 26.41 -20.75 8.36
C LYS A 14 25.64 -19.68 9.13
N LEU A 15 26.34 -18.80 9.84
CA LEU A 15 25.71 -17.67 10.55
C LEU A 15 24.99 -16.72 9.58
N LEU A 16 25.60 -16.43 8.44
CA LEU A 16 24.97 -15.63 7.38
C LEU A 16 23.73 -16.32 6.82
N MET A 17 23.76 -17.63 6.57
CA MET A 17 22.57 -18.36 6.13
C MET A 17 21.45 -18.33 7.17
N VAL A 18 21.76 -18.56 8.43
CA VAL A 18 20.76 -18.48 9.52
C VAL A 18 20.19 -17.07 9.61
N ALA A 19 21.05 -16.04 9.56
CA ALA A 19 20.59 -14.65 9.56
C ALA A 19 19.69 -14.34 8.35
N LEU A 20 20.02 -14.87 7.17
CA LEU A 20 19.24 -14.67 5.95
C LEU A 20 17.87 -15.34 6.05
N VAL A 21 17.79 -16.54 6.63
CA VAL A 21 16.51 -17.23 6.91
C VAL A 21 15.69 -16.44 7.93
N VAL A 22 16.31 -15.95 9.02
CA VAL A 22 15.63 -15.12 10.02
C VAL A 22 15.09 -13.84 9.39
N LEU A 23 15.89 -13.16 8.56
CA LEU A 23 15.45 -11.97 7.82
C LEU A 23 14.27 -12.29 6.89
N LEU A 24 14.30 -13.44 6.22
CA LEU A 24 13.20 -13.87 5.34
C LEU A 24 11.92 -14.15 6.14
N ILE A 25 12.02 -14.76 7.32
CA ILE A 25 10.88 -14.97 8.23
C ILE A 25 10.33 -13.61 8.71
N LEU A 26 11.20 -12.72 9.17
CA LEU A 26 10.81 -11.37 9.59
C LEU A 26 10.15 -10.60 8.46
N PHE A 27 10.67 -10.73 7.24
CA PHE A 27 10.06 -10.14 6.04
C PHE A 27 8.64 -10.65 5.81
N VAL A 28 8.42 -11.97 5.93
CA VAL A 28 7.07 -12.56 5.79
C VAL A 28 6.14 -12.08 6.92
N ILE A 29 6.63 -11.99 8.16
CA ILE A 29 5.81 -11.48 9.29
C ILE A 29 5.43 -10.02 9.07
N GLN A 30 6.39 -9.17 8.74
CA GLN A 30 6.16 -7.75 8.42
C GLN A 30 5.19 -7.60 7.24
N TRP A 31 5.33 -8.45 6.23
CA TRP A 31 4.43 -8.51 5.08
C TRP A 31 2.97 -8.76 5.51
N TYR A 32 2.73 -9.77 6.36
CA TYR A 32 1.40 -10.05 6.90
C TYR A 32 0.88 -8.90 7.76
N ALA A 33 1.73 -8.31 8.61
CA ALA A 33 1.36 -7.19 9.47
C ALA A 33 0.92 -5.96 8.66
N ILE A 34 1.65 -5.61 7.58
CA ILE A 34 1.29 -4.50 6.69
C ILE A 34 -0.05 -4.78 5.98
N ARG A 35 -0.23 -5.99 5.45
CA ARG A 35 -1.48 -6.40 4.78
C ARG A 35 -2.68 -6.29 5.72
N TRP A 36 -2.50 -6.75 6.96
CA TRP A 36 -3.54 -6.69 7.98
C TRP A 36 -3.84 -5.25 8.40
N PHE A 37 -2.80 -4.45 8.70
CA PHE A 37 -2.93 -3.06 9.11
C PHE A 37 -3.67 -2.22 8.07
N ILE A 38 -3.35 -2.34 6.79
CA ILE A 38 -4.02 -1.54 5.76
C ILE A 38 -5.46 -2.03 5.51
N SER A 39 -5.72 -3.34 5.60
CA SER A 39 -7.09 -3.85 5.50
C SER A 39 -7.95 -3.30 6.64
N ALA A 40 -7.43 -3.36 7.88
CA ALA A 40 -8.11 -2.80 9.04
C ALA A 40 -8.29 -1.28 8.96
N ALA A 41 -7.28 -0.55 8.47
CA ALA A 41 -7.37 0.88 8.23
C ALA A 41 -8.49 1.20 7.24
N VAL A 42 -8.52 0.53 6.08
CA VAL A 42 -9.58 0.73 5.08
C VAL A 42 -10.96 0.43 5.67
N ASP A 43 -11.11 -0.66 6.42
CA ASP A 43 -12.38 -1.04 7.04
C ASP A 43 -12.86 -0.02 8.09
N LEU A 44 -11.94 0.66 8.77
CA LEU A 44 -12.23 1.77 9.69
C LEU A 44 -12.54 3.08 8.96
N PHE A 45 -11.85 3.36 7.86
CA PHE A 45 -12.02 4.60 7.10
C PHE A 45 -13.25 4.58 6.21
N GLU A 46 -13.61 3.44 5.61
CA GLU A 46 -14.75 3.30 4.70
C GLU A 46 -16.05 3.91 5.25
N PRO A 47 -16.54 3.56 6.46
CA PRO A 47 -17.75 4.16 6.99
C PRO A 47 -17.59 5.66 7.30
N GLN A 48 -16.42 6.10 7.78
CA GLN A 48 -16.19 7.51 8.10
C GLN A 48 -16.11 8.38 6.84
N PHE A 49 -15.49 7.88 5.78
CA PHE A 49 -15.39 8.58 4.51
C PHE A 49 -16.76 8.71 3.85
N VAL A 50 -17.52 7.60 3.78
CA VAL A 50 -18.86 7.61 3.17
C VAL A 50 -19.84 8.48 3.97
N SER A 51 -19.75 8.53 5.30
CA SER A 51 -20.62 9.37 6.14
C SER A 51 -20.28 10.85 6.10
N ARG A 52 -19.02 11.23 5.88
CA ARG A 52 -18.59 12.65 5.81
C ARG A 52 -18.61 13.22 4.40
N MET A 53 -19.03 12.41 3.43
CA MET A 53 -19.00 12.79 2.03
C MET A 53 -20.08 13.83 1.71
N PRO A 54 -19.75 14.89 0.97
CA PRO A 54 -20.74 15.87 0.55
C PRO A 54 -21.81 15.19 -0.34
N PRO A 55 -23.09 15.60 -0.23
CA PRO A 55 -24.21 14.92 -0.89
C PRO A 55 -24.17 14.98 -2.42
N SER A 56 -23.33 15.84 -2.99
CA SER A 56 -23.11 15.97 -4.44
C SER A 56 -22.20 14.89 -5.04
N ILE A 57 -21.53 14.07 -4.23
CA ILE A 57 -20.68 12.97 -4.69
C ILE A 57 -21.44 11.64 -4.58
N GLU A 58 -21.41 10.86 -5.66
CA GLU A 58 -22.03 9.54 -5.68
C GLU A 58 -21.31 8.59 -4.71
N LYS A 59 -22.01 8.19 -3.65
CA LYS A 59 -21.51 7.23 -2.64
C LYS A 59 -21.01 5.93 -3.25
N ASN A 60 -21.59 5.53 -4.38
CA ASN A 60 -21.20 4.32 -5.12
C ASN A 60 -19.80 4.44 -5.74
N GLU A 61 -19.44 5.60 -6.31
CA GLU A 61 -18.12 5.85 -6.91
C GLU A 61 -17.01 5.77 -5.86
N VAL A 62 -17.30 6.25 -4.65
CA VAL A 62 -16.32 6.22 -3.55
C VAL A 62 -16.19 4.84 -2.93
N ALA A 63 -17.29 4.13 -2.72
CA ALA A 63 -17.23 2.73 -2.30
C ALA A 63 -16.42 1.88 -3.29
N GLN A 64 -16.56 2.13 -4.60
CA GLN A 64 -15.74 1.47 -5.61
C GLN A 64 -14.26 1.84 -5.51
N THR A 65 -13.94 3.13 -5.36
CA THR A 65 -12.55 3.60 -5.22
C THR A 65 -11.87 2.99 -3.99
N ILE A 66 -12.56 2.96 -2.85
CA ILE A 66 -12.05 2.37 -1.59
C ILE A 66 -11.82 0.87 -1.74
N LYS A 67 -12.79 0.15 -2.32
CA LYS A 67 -12.67 -1.29 -2.59
C LYS A 67 -11.48 -1.59 -3.52
N GLN A 68 -11.22 -0.73 -4.50
CA GLN A 68 -10.09 -0.89 -5.41
C GLN A 68 -8.75 -0.65 -4.71
N VAL A 69 -8.63 0.39 -3.88
CA VAL A 69 -7.45 0.63 -3.04
C VAL A 69 -7.18 -0.60 -2.17
N LYS A 70 -8.21 -1.18 -1.54
CA LYS A 70 -8.10 -2.41 -0.76
C LYS A 70 -7.53 -3.58 -1.56
N ILE A 71 -8.08 -3.85 -2.76
CA ILE A 71 -7.61 -4.93 -3.65
C ILE A 71 -6.15 -4.73 -4.06
N VAL A 72 -5.78 -3.49 -4.37
CA VAL A 72 -4.45 -3.17 -4.89
C VAL A 72 -3.39 -3.24 -3.81
N VAL A 73 -3.70 -2.80 -2.59
CA VAL A 73 -2.84 -2.99 -1.42
C VAL A 73 -2.70 -4.47 -1.10
N GLN A 74 -3.79 -5.24 -1.14
CA GLN A 74 -3.71 -6.69 -0.94
C GLN A 74 -2.81 -7.36 -1.98
N LYS A 75 -2.70 -6.83 -3.19
CA LYS A 75 -1.84 -7.34 -4.27
C LYS A 75 -0.41 -6.78 -4.29
N MET A 76 -0.03 -5.89 -3.37
CA MET A 76 1.39 -5.58 -3.15
C MET A 76 2.14 -6.86 -2.70
N PRO A 77 3.48 -6.93 -2.80
CA PRO A 77 4.36 -5.99 -3.47
C PRO A 77 4.35 -6.20 -4.99
N MET A 78 3.70 -7.27 -5.48
CA MET A 78 3.72 -7.67 -6.89
C MET A 78 3.08 -6.61 -7.80
N SER A 79 2.11 -5.84 -7.31
CA SER A 79 1.51 -4.70 -8.02
C SER A 79 2.44 -3.48 -8.20
N LEU A 80 3.40 -3.27 -7.28
CA LEU A 80 4.46 -2.27 -7.42
C LEU A 80 5.53 -2.74 -8.40
N VAL A 81 5.94 -4.02 -8.29
CA VAL A 81 6.95 -4.63 -9.17
C VAL A 81 6.44 -4.75 -10.61
N SER A 82 5.14 -5.03 -10.79
CA SER A 82 4.50 -5.09 -12.12
C SER A 82 4.15 -3.72 -12.72
N GLY A 83 4.51 -2.61 -12.06
CA GLY A 83 4.27 -1.25 -12.56
C GLY A 83 2.79 -0.85 -12.65
N ARG A 84 1.87 -1.67 -12.12
CA ARG A 84 0.43 -1.38 -12.11
C ARG A 84 0.09 -0.24 -11.16
N ILE A 85 0.92 0.01 -10.15
CA ILE A 85 0.81 1.13 -9.23
C ILE A 85 1.96 2.10 -9.49
N SER A 86 1.64 3.37 -9.71
CA SER A 86 2.64 4.42 -9.75
C SER A 86 2.82 5.03 -8.36
N TRP A 87 3.94 4.72 -7.69
CA TRP A 87 4.26 5.27 -6.37
C TRP A 87 4.28 6.81 -6.36
N ARG A 88 4.72 7.43 -7.46
CA ARG A 88 4.71 8.89 -7.64
C ARG A 88 3.28 9.45 -7.59
N LYS A 89 2.32 8.79 -8.24
CA LYS A 89 0.92 9.22 -8.23
C LYS A 89 0.25 8.95 -6.88
N VAL A 90 0.55 7.82 -6.24
CA VAL A 90 0.08 7.52 -4.87
C VAL A 90 0.57 8.59 -3.90
N LYS A 91 1.86 8.95 -3.96
CA LYS A 91 2.42 10.03 -3.14
C LYS A 91 1.71 11.36 -3.41
N SER A 92 1.48 11.71 -4.68
CA SER A 92 0.77 12.93 -5.03
C SER A 92 -0.67 12.96 -4.49
N ALA A 93 -1.39 11.84 -4.54
CA ALA A 93 -2.75 11.74 -4.01
C ALA A 93 -2.77 11.85 -2.48
N VAL A 94 -1.78 11.26 -1.81
CA VAL A 94 -1.62 11.37 -0.34
C VAL A 94 -1.24 12.79 0.07
N ASP A 95 -0.26 13.40 -0.60
CA ASP A 95 0.16 14.78 -0.37
C ASP A 95 -1.03 15.74 -0.57
N TYR A 96 -1.87 15.49 -1.59
CA TYR A 96 -3.10 16.25 -1.81
C TYR A 96 -4.15 16.00 -0.71
N ALA A 97 -4.32 14.75 -0.24
CA ALA A 97 -5.25 14.42 0.84
C ALA A 97 -4.95 15.17 2.15
N PHE A 98 -3.69 15.51 2.42
CA PHE A 98 -3.30 16.32 3.57
C PHE A 98 -3.61 17.82 3.41
N LEU A 99 -3.85 18.28 2.18
CA LEU A 99 -4.14 19.68 1.85
C LEU A 99 -5.64 19.94 1.64
N VAL A 100 -6.41 18.90 1.32
CA VAL A 100 -7.84 18.99 1.03
C VAL A 100 -8.66 19.30 2.28
N ASP A 101 -9.55 20.28 2.15
CA ASP A 101 -10.65 20.46 3.08
C ASP A 101 -11.76 19.47 2.72
N GLY A 102 -11.97 18.47 3.57
CA GLY A 102 -12.96 17.40 3.34
C GLY A 102 -14.41 17.87 3.27
N SER A 103 -14.67 19.16 3.43
CA SER A 103 -15.98 19.80 3.25
C SER A 103 -16.25 20.29 1.82
N ASP A 104 -15.22 20.47 0.96
CA ASP A 104 -15.38 20.90 -0.43
C ASP A 104 -15.58 19.70 -1.39
N PRO A 105 -16.75 19.59 -2.06
CA PRO A 105 -17.01 18.50 -2.99
C PRO A 105 -16.10 18.48 -4.23
N GLU A 106 -15.60 19.61 -4.74
CA GLU A 106 -14.68 19.59 -5.88
C GLU A 106 -13.31 19.04 -5.49
N GLU A 107 -12.83 19.40 -4.29
CA GLU A 107 -11.56 18.91 -3.78
C GLU A 107 -11.62 17.41 -3.49
N VAL A 108 -12.71 16.92 -2.88
CA VAL A 108 -12.92 15.49 -2.63
C VAL A 108 -13.01 14.70 -3.94
N LYS A 109 -13.69 15.23 -4.96
CA LYS A 109 -13.76 14.60 -6.30
C LYS A 109 -12.38 14.55 -6.97
N THR A 110 -11.59 15.61 -6.84
CA THR A 110 -10.23 15.68 -7.35
C THR A 110 -9.33 14.64 -6.67
N LEU A 111 -9.44 14.51 -5.35
CA LEU A 111 -8.72 13.51 -4.57
C LEU A 111 -9.08 12.08 -5.03
N LEU A 112 -10.36 11.77 -5.20
CA LEU A 112 -10.82 10.46 -5.69
C LEU A 112 -10.27 10.14 -7.08
N THR A 113 -10.27 11.13 -7.97
CA THR A 113 -9.71 11.00 -9.32
C THR A 113 -8.21 10.73 -9.28
N MET A 114 -7.46 11.45 -8.43
CA MET A 114 -6.04 11.23 -8.23
C MET A 114 -5.74 9.85 -7.66
N ILE A 115 -6.55 9.38 -6.69
CA ILE A 115 -6.46 8.03 -6.14
C ILE A 115 -6.67 7.01 -7.26
N ASN A 116 -7.78 7.08 -8.01
CA ASN A 116 -8.06 6.16 -9.13
C ASN A 116 -6.91 6.12 -10.16
N ALA A 117 -6.39 7.28 -10.54
CA ALA A 117 -5.26 7.39 -11.47
C ALA A 117 -3.95 6.80 -10.90
N ALA A 118 -3.78 6.83 -9.58
CA ALA A 118 -2.64 6.24 -8.88
C ALA A 118 -2.73 4.71 -8.77
N VAL A 119 -3.96 4.20 -8.61
CA VAL A 119 -4.24 2.76 -8.61
C VAL A 119 -4.25 2.14 -10.02
N GLY A 120 -4.09 2.98 -11.06
CA GLY A 120 -3.94 2.54 -12.45
C GLY A 120 -5.24 2.35 -13.21
N PHE A 121 -6.36 2.87 -12.70
CA PHE A 121 -7.64 2.84 -13.40
C PHE A 121 -7.91 4.19 -14.07
N ARG A 122 -8.23 4.14 -15.37
CA ARG A 122 -8.91 5.25 -16.05
C ARG A 122 -10.37 5.14 -15.64
N THR A 123 -10.90 6.15 -14.97
CA THR A 123 -12.35 6.35 -14.88
C THR A 123 -12.81 6.40 -16.34
N HIS A 124 -13.49 5.35 -16.80
CA HIS A 124 -14.09 5.36 -18.13
C HIS A 124 -15.20 6.40 -18.12
N GLU A 125 -15.17 7.24 -19.15
CA GLU A 125 -16.23 8.18 -19.57
C GLU A 125 -17.63 7.56 -19.49
#